data_AF-A0AAW0VZZ1-F1
#
_entry.id   AF-A0AAW0VZZ1-F1
#
_cell.length_a   1.000
_cell.length_b   1.000
_cell.length_c   1.000
_cell.angle_alpha   90.00
_cell.angle_beta   90.00
_cell.angle_gamma   90.00
#
_symmetry.space_group_name_H-M   'P 1'
#
loop_
_entity.id
_entity.type
_entity.pdbx_description
1 polymer ?
#
loop_
_entity_poly.entity_id
_entity_poly.type
_entity_poly.pdbx_seq_one_letter_code
_entity_poly.pdbx_strand_id
1 'polypeptide(L)'
;MACSIFNQKRVDDEETIRYWLFPHHKDGTPVVEETKLEELTVQMLAHLAQYTHQYIWNNQSFTLKVQKQEVCDEASGVLGPHVSGVTVVGDLLEDEWFIVFLLLTLTRDFPGLVCRVVDSDGELLLIEAAAHLPSWANPNTAQHRVMTMAQKMG
;
A
#
# COMPACT_ATOMS: atom_id res chain seq x y z
N MET A 1 7.59 4.09 -29.17
CA MET A 1 8.68 4.90 -28.59
C MET A 1 9.22 4.12 -27.42
N ALA A 2 10.51 3.80 -27.45
CA ALA A 2 11.15 2.91 -26.49
C ALA A 2 11.08 3.52 -25.08
N CYS A 3 10.52 2.77 -24.13
CA CYS A 3 10.64 3.06 -22.71
C CYS A 3 12.14 2.95 -22.38
N SER A 4 12.78 4.08 -22.09
CA SER A 4 14.19 4.13 -21.76
C SER A 4 14.47 3.24 -20.56
N ILE A 5 15.31 2.24 -20.79
CA ILE A 5 15.84 1.32 -19.80
C ILE A 5 16.67 2.12 -18.80
N PHE A 6 16.08 2.49 -17.67
CA PHE A 6 16.84 2.79 -16.47
C PHE A 6 17.04 1.48 -15.71
N ASN A 7 18.15 0.84 -16.01
CA ASN A 7 18.77 -0.12 -15.12
C ASN A 7 19.24 0.64 -13.87
N GLN A 8 18.33 0.90 -12.92
CA GLN A 8 18.67 1.45 -11.62
C GLN A 8 19.32 0.32 -10.81
N LYS A 9 20.62 0.17 -10.99
CA LYS A 9 21.48 -0.59 -10.08
C LYS A 9 21.14 -0.13 -8.65
N ARG A 10 20.72 -1.07 -7.77
CA ARG A 10 20.38 -0.86 -6.36
C ARG A 10 21.37 0.13 -5.71
N VAL A 11 20.88 1.32 -5.36
CA VAL A 11 21.55 2.29 -4.50
C VAL A 11 20.48 2.79 -3.54
N ASP A 12 20.20 1.96 -2.55
CA ASP A 12 19.89 2.33 -1.17
C ASP A 12 19.99 1.01 -0.37
N ASP A 13 20.99 0.90 0.49
CA ASP A 13 21.17 -0.21 1.45
C ASP A 13 20.16 -0.13 2.61
N GLU A 14 19.05 0.58 2.42
CA GLU A 14 18.05 0.85 3.45
C GLU A 14 16.84 -0.07 3.27
N GLU A 15 16.54 -0.90 4.28
CA GLU A 15 15.31 -1.68 4.31
C GLU A 15 14.11 -0.72 4.38
N THR A 16 13.22 -0.83 3.40
CA THR A 16 12.08 0.07 3.24
C THR A 16 10.81 -0.72 3.00
N ILE A 17 9.71 -0.21 3.55
CA ILE A 17 8.37 -0.67 3.19
C ILE A 17 7.71 0.40 2.34
N ARG A 18 7.31 0.02 1.13
CA ARG A 18 6.51 0.83 0.22
C ARG A 18 5.06 0.38 0.24
N TYR A 19 4.15 1.33 0.26
CA TYR A 19 2.72 1.04 0.30
C TYR A 19 1.93 2.00 -0.58
N TRP A 20 0.88 1.45 -1.19
CA TRP A 20 -0.07 2.14 -2.05
C TRP A 20 -1.48 1.86 -1.55
N LEU A 21 -2.30 2.90 -1.51
CA LEU A 21 -3.65 2.90 -1.00
C LEU A 21 -4.56 3.43 -2.12
N PHE A 22 -5.57 2.62 -2.46
CA PHE A 22 -6.51 2.86 -3.55
C PHE A 22 -7.93 2.91 -2.97
N PRO A 23 -8.43 4.11 -2.61
CA PRO A 23 -9.80 4.25 -2.14
C PRO A 23 -10.79 4.03 -3.28
N HIS A 24 -11.89 3.35 -2.99
CA HIS A 24 -13.01 3.17 -3.90
C HIS A 24 -14.30 3.67 -3.26
N HIS A 25 -15.21 4.18 -4.10
CA HIS A 25 -16.59 4.45 -3.71
C HIS A 25 -17.34 3.14 -3.44
N LYS A 26 -18.53 3.27 -2.82
CA LYS A 26 -19.38 2.10 -2.49
C LYS A 26 -19.85 1.31 -3.72
N ASP A 27 -19.84 1.93 -4.88
CA ASP A 27 -20.17 1.30 -6.17
C ASP A 27 -18.97 0.60 -6.83
N GLY A 28 -17.79 0.62 -6.18
CA GLY A 28 -16.57 0.01 -6.66
C GLY A 28 -15.78 0.89 -7.64
N THR A 29 -16.19 2.14 -7.88
CA THR A 29 -15.41 3.07 -8.72
C THR A 29 -14.20 3.63 -7.94
N PRO A 30 -13.02 3.74 -8.57
CA PRO A 30 -11.84 4.29 -7.90
C PRO A 30 -12.01 5.79 -7.65
N VAL A 31 -11.62 6.24 -6.46
CA VAL A 31 -11.52 7.67 -6.14
C VAL A 31 -10.25 8.21 -6.79
N VAL A 32 -10.39 9.16 -7.71
CA VAL A 32 -9.26 9.73 -8.46
C VAL A 32 -9.17 11.25 -8.33
N GLU A 33 -10.18 11.89 -7.74
CA GLU A 33 -10.20 13.33 -7.50
C GLU A 33 -9.19 13.70 -6.42
N GLU A 34 -8.23 14.54 -6.77
CA GLU A 34 -7.13 14.97 -5.90
C GLU A 34 -7.62 15.50 -4.55
N THR A 35 -8.61 16.40 -4.55
CA THR A 35 -9.18 16.96 -3.32
C THR A 35 -9.78 15.87 -2.42
N LYS A 36 -10.41 14.85 -3.01
CA LYS A 36 -10.98 13.73 -2.26
C LYS A 36 -9.89 12.84 -1.66
N LEU A 37 -8.82 12.60 -2.41
CA LEU A 37 -7.65 11.87 -1.93
C LEU A 37 -6.94 12.62 -0.80
N GLU A 38 -6.82 13.95 -0.88
CA GLU A 38 -6.27 14.79 0.19
C GLU A 38 -7.13 14.72 1.45
N GLU A 39 -8.45 14.88 1.33
CA GLU A 39 -9.39 14.74 2.44
C GLU A 39 -9.28 13.36 3.11
N LEU A 40 -9.22 12.29 2.32
CA LEU A 40 -9.07 10.93 2.82
C LEU A 40 -7.71 10.73 3.49
N THR A 41 -6.65 11.29 2.93
CA THR A 41 -5.30 11.22 3.52
C THR A 41 -5.28 11.84 4.91
N VAL A 42 -5.88 13.01 5.08
CA VAL A 42 -6.01 13.67 6.38
C VAL A 42 -6.83 12.82 7.36
N GLN A 43 -7.96 12.26 6.91
CA GLN A 43 -8.79 11.39 7.75
C GLN A 43 -8.05 10.13 8.20
N MET A 44 -7.31 9.48 7.29
CA MET A 44 -6.51 8.29 7.58
C MET A 44 -5.41 8.60 8.59
N LEU A 45 -4.64 9.67 8.39
CA LEU A 45 -3.58 10.07 9.34
C LEU A 45 -4.15 10.45 10.71
N ALA A 46 -5.28 11.17 10.75
CA ALA A 46 -5.95 11.51 12.00
C ALA A 46 -6.46 10.25 12.73
N HIS A 47 -7.01 9.28 12.01
CA HIS A 47 -7.44 8.00 12.57
C HIS A 47 -6.27 7.21 13.15
N LEU A 48 -5.12 7.20 12.47
CA LEU A 48 -3.92 6.50 12.92
C LEU A 48 -3.19 7.17 14.07
N ALA A 49 -3.43 8.46 14.32
CA ALA A 49 -2.77 9.22 15.38
C ALA A 49 -2.92 8.56 16.76
N GLN A 50 -4.05 7.90 17.04
CA GLN A 50 -4.27 7.17 18.29
C GLN A 50 -3.27 6.03 18.52
N TYR A 51 -2.75 5.44 17.45
CA TYR A 51 -1.74 4.38 17.50
C TYR A 51 -0.32 4.94 17.44
N THR A 52 -0.10 5.98 16.63
CA THR A 52 1.25 6.48 16.34
C THR A 52 1.77 7.51 17.34
N HIS A 53 0.92 8.18 18.12
CA HIS A 53 1.35 9.29 19.00
C HIS A 53 2.31 8.90 20.13
N GLN A 54 2.32 7.64 20.56
CA GLN A 54 3.23 7.11 21.58
C GLN A 54 4.24 6.12 21.00
N TYR A 55 4.17 5.82 19.71
CA TYR A 55 5.09 4.92 19.06
C TYR A 55 6.41 5.62 18.76
N ILE A 56 7.52 5.01 19.14
CA ILE A 56 8.86 5.55 18.91
C ILE A 56 9.42 4.86 17.67
N TRP A 57 9.38 5.57 16.54
CA TRP A 57 9.94 5.10 15.28
C TRP A 57 11.46 5.01 15.35
N ASN A 58 12.04 4.00 14.71
CA ASN A 58 13.49 3.85 14.65
C ASN A 58 14.14 4.90 13.76
N ASN A 59 13.66 5.00 12.52
CA ASN A 59 14.25 5.89 11.52
C ASN A 59 13.23 6.92 11.03
N GLN A 60 12.22 6.49 10.28
CA GLN A 60 11.21 7.37 9.72
C GLN A 60 9.82 6.97 10.19
N SER A 61 8.98 7.97 10.50
CA SER A 61 7.56 7.71 10.78
C SER A 61 6.79 7.28 9.53
N PHE A 62 5.66 6.61 9.76
CA PHE A 62 4.67 6.33 8.72
C PHE A 62 4.16 7.62 8.08
N THR A 63 4.07 7.64 6.75
CA THR A 63 3.64 8.84 5.99
C THR A 63 2.67 8.47 4.89
N LEU A 64 1.72 9.35 4.58
CA LEU A 64 0.82 9.21 3.44
C LEU A 64 0.88 10.47 2.59
N LYS A 65 1.01 10.29 1.28
CA LYS A 65 1.09 11.37 0.30
C LYS A 65 0.21 11.05 -0.91
N VAL A 66 -0.50 12.06 -1.40
CA VAL A 66 -1.30 11.94 -2.62
C VAL A 66 -0.37 11.96 -3.84
N GLN A 67 -0.52 10.96 -4.70
CA GLN A 67 0.14 10.89 -6.00
C GLN A 67 -0.84 11.39 -7.07
N LYS A 68 -0.49 12.52 -7.69
CA LYS A 68 -1.37 13.28 -8.59
C LYS A 68 -1.30 12.82 -10.04
N GLN A 69 -0.17 12.24 -10.42
CA GLN A 69 0.11 11.86 -11.80
C GLN A 69 0.04 10.36 -11.95
N GLU A 70 -0.27 9.93 -13.17
CA GLU A 70 -0.12 8.53 -13.53
C GLU A 70 1.34 8.12 -13.36
N VAL A 71 1.57 7.08 -12.55
CA VAL A 71 2.92 6.55 -12.30
C VAL A 71 3.03 5.19 -12.96
N CYS A 72 4.08 5.00 -13.75
CA CYS A 72 4.43 3.67 -14.25
C CYS A 72 5.01 2.85 -13.10
N ASP A 73 4.29 1.80 -12.70
CA ASP A 73 4.78 0.75 -11.82
C ASP A 73 5.14 -0.47 -12.66
N GLU A 74 6.35 -0.99 -12.48
CA GLU A 74 6.85 -2.10 -13.31
C GLU A 74 6.02 -3.38 -13.18
N ALA A 75 5.38 -3.59 -12.02
CA ALA A 75 4.59 -4.79 -11.75
C ALA A 75 3.10 -4.64 -12.14
N SER A 76 2.53 -3.44 -12.04
CA SER A 76 1.09 -3.17 -12.21
C SER A 76 0.75 -2.32 -13.43
N GLY A 77 1.75 -1.82 -14.15
CA GLY A 77 1.56 -0.92 -15.28
C GLY A 77 1.28 0.51 -14.83
N VAL A 78 0.40 1.22 -15.54
CA VAL A 78 0.09 2.62 -15.25
C VAL A 78 -0.89 2.69 -14.07
N LEU A 79 -0.44 3.26 -12.96
CA LEU A 79 -1.26 3.55 -11.78
C LEU A 79 -1.88 4.93 -11.92
N GLY A 80 -3.21 5.03 -11.80
CA GLY A 80 -3.91 6.32 -11.69
C GLY A 80 -3.64 7.04 -10.36
N PRO A 81 -4.27 8.21 -10.13
CA PRO A 81 -4.15 8.94 -8.87
C PRO A 81 -4.46 8.07 -7.64
N HIS A 82 -3.63 8.13 -6.62
CA HIS A 82 -3.72 7.27 -5.43
C HIS A 82 -3.01 7.90 -4.22
N VAL A 83 -3.06 7.24 -3.07
CA VAL A 83 -2.27 7.62 -1.90
C VAL A 83 -1.12 6.63 -1.74
N SER A 84 0.09 7.08 -1.44
CA SER A 84 1.21 6.17 -1.19
C SER A 84 2.15 6.72 -0.12
N GLY A 85 3.02 5.83 0.36
CA GLY A 85 4.09 6.17 1.26
C GLY A 85 5.24 5.20 1.15
N VAL A 86 6.37 5.63 1.69
CA VAL A 86 7.56 4.82 1.90
C VAL A 86 8.08 5.15 3.29
N THR A 87 8.43 4.10 4.02
CA THR A 87 9.02 4.22 5.35
C THR A 87 10.30 3.41 5.36
N VAL A 88 11.40 4.05 5.76
CA VAL A 88 12.66 3.38 6.03
C VAL A 88 12.55 2.74 7.40
N VAL A 89 12.63 1.41 7.44
CA VAL A 89 12.53 0.59 8.66
C VAL A 89 13.92 0.23 9.18
N GLY A 90 14.87 -0.01 8.27
CA GLY A 90 16.15 -0.64 8.62
C GLY A 90 15.92 -2.00 9.28
N ASP A 91 16.88 -2.48 10.07
CA ASP A 91 16.83 -3.82 10.67
C ASP A 91 15.77 -4.01 11.79
N LEU A 92 14.88 -3.04 12.04
CA LEU A 92 13.90 -3.11 13.13
C LEU A 92 12.57 -3.71 12.65
N LEU A 93 12.44 -5.02 12.83
CA LEU A 93 11.24 -5.81 12.54
C LEU A 93 9.96 -5.24 13.21
N GLU A 94 10.08 -4.54 14.34
CA GLU A 94 8.92 -3.93 15.01
C GLU A 94 8.26 -2.82 14.18
N ASP A 95 9.05 -1.94 13.53
CA ASP A 95 8.53 -0.88 12.66
C ASP A 95 7.79 -1.50 11.45
N GLU A 96 8.30 -2.62 10.93
CA GLU A 96 7.67 -3.34 9.83
C GLU A 96 6.28 -3.84 10.19
N TRP A 97 6.18 -4.59 11.28
CA TRP A 97 4.89 -5.11 11.77
C TRP A 97 3.95 -3.99 12.16
N PHE A 98 4.47 -2.89 12.70
CA PHE A 98 3.65 -1.75 13.04
C PHE A 98 3.07 -1.07 11.80
N ILE A 99 3.84 -0.89 10.72
CA ILE A 99 3.33 -0.40 9.43
C ILE A 99 2.24 -1.33 8.89
N VAL A 100 2.46 -2.65 8.90
CA VAL A 100 1.46 -3.64 8.48
C VAL A 100 0.18 -3.51 9.32
N PHE A 101 0.30 -3.36 10.64
CA PHE A 101 -0.83 -3.12 11.54
C PHE A 101 -1.60 -1.84 11.20
N LEU A 102 -0.90 -0.73 10.91
CA LEU A 102 -1.54 0.53 10.53
C LEU A 102 -2.32 0.38 9.21
N LEU A 103 -1.76 -0.31 8.22
CA LEU A 103 -2.40 -0.52 6.92
C LEU A 103 -3.60 -1.49 7.02
N LEU A 104 -3.49 -2.55 7.82
CA LEU A 104 -4.61 -3.42 8.19
C LEU A 104 -5.73 -2.65 8.87
N THR A 105 -5.38 -1.74 9.79
CA THR A 105 -6.33 -0.89 10.50
C THR A 105 -7.07 0.03 9.52
N LEU A 106 -6.34 0.68 8.59
CA LEU A 106 -6.95 1.52 7.57
C LEU A 106 -7.90 0.73 6.65
N THR A 107 -7.47 -0.41 6.12
CA THR A 107 -8.30 -1.22 5.21
C THR A 107 -9.55 -1.79 5.90
N ARG A 108 -9.49 -2.05 7.21
CA ARG A 108 -10.66 -2.43 8.01
C ARG A 108 -11.63 -1.27 8.22
N ASP A 109 -11.12 -0.09 8.55
CA ASP A 109 -11.93 1.03 9.05
C ASP A 109 -12.39 2.00 7.94
N PHE A 110 -11.79 1.94 6.75
CA PHE A 110 -12.17 2.72 5.58
C PHE A 110 -12.70 1.78 4.47
N PRO A 111 -14.03 1.55 4.41
CA PRO A 111 -14.62 0.66 3.42
C PRO A 111 -14.28 1.08 1.98
N GLY A 112 -13.88 0.11 1.16
CA GLY A 112 -13.47 0.35 -0.23
C GLY A 112 -11.99 0.72 -0.39
N LEU A 113 -11.22 0.81 0.71
CA LEU A 113 -9.79 1.00 0.65
C LEU A 113 -9.07 -0.32 0.32
N VAL A 114 -8.35 -0.34 -0.79
CA VAL A 114 -7.46 -1.44 -1.16
C VAL A 114 -6.02 -1.00 -0.90
N CYS A 115 -5.20 -1.87 -0.32
CA CYS A 115 -3.79 -1.58 -0.06
C CYS A 115 -2.89 -2.59 -0.77
N ARG A 116 -1.78 -2.11 -1.34
CA ARG A 116 -0.65 -2.91 -1.79
C ARG A 116 0.55 -2.53 -0.94
N VAL A 117 1.32 -3.51 -0.50
CA VAL A 117 2.52 -3.32 0.32
C VAL A 117 3.64 -4.18 -0.23
N VAL A 118 4.84 -3.60 -0.34
CA VAL A 118 6.04 -4.23 -0.88
C VAL A 118 7.22 -3.91 0.03
N ASP A 119 8.01 -4.92 0.38
CA ASP A 119 9.26 -4.75 1.12
C ASP A 119 10.45 -4.34 0.22
N SER A 120 11.65 -4.25 0.78
CA SER A 120 12.86 -3.86 0.05
C SER A 120 13.30 -4.85 -1.02
N ASP A 121 12.88 -6.11 -0.93
CA ASP A 121 13.18 -7.15 -1.92
C ASP A 121 12.16 -7.23 -3.05
N GLY A 122 11.08 -6.45 -2.97
CA GLY A 122 10.01 -6.45 -3.96
C GLY A 122 8.95 -7.51 -3.68
N GLU A 123 9.01 -8.20 -2.54
CA GLU A 123 8.01 -9.18 -2.16
C GLU A 123 6.76 -8.47 -1.63
N LEU A 124 5.58 -8.95 -2.06
CA LEU A 124 4.31 -8.43 -1.59
C LEU A 124 4.07 -8.88 -0.15
N LEU A 125 4.02 -7.94 0.79
CA LEU A 125 3.60 -8.23 2.15
C LEU A 125 2.09 -8.46 2.14
N LEU A 126 1.70 -9.72 2.42
CA LEU A 126 0.32 -10.19 2.43
C LEU A 126 -0.51 -9.46 3.50
N ILE A 127 -1.29 -8.47 3.07
CA ILE A 127 -2.37 -7.92 3.88
C ILE A 127 -3.66 -8.62 3.47
N GLU A 128 -4.17 -9.48 4.34
CA GLU A 128 -5.31 -10.38 4.15
C GLU A 128 -6.69 -9.67 3.99
N ALA A 129 -6.71 -8.42 3.53
CA ALA A 129 -7.91 -7.59 3.37
C ALA A 129 -8.44 -7.52 1.92
N ALA A 130 -8.01 -8.44 1.06
CA ALA A 130 -8.44 -8.58 -0.34
C ALA A 130 -9.88 -9.11 -0.51
N ALA A 131 -10.84 -8.72 0.35
CA ALA A 131 -12.21 -9.22 0.25
C ALA A 131 -12.90 -8.83 -1.07
N HIS A 132 -12.46 -7.73 -1.71
CA HIS A 132 -12.93 -7.31 -3.03
C HIS A 132 -11.77 -6.66 -3.81
N LEU A 133 -10.81 -7.46 -4.25
CA LEU A 133 -9.85 -6.97 -5.23
C LEU A 133 -10.59 -6.62 -6.53
N PRO A 134 -10.46 -5.39 -7.06
CA PRO A 134 -10.96 -5.06 -8.39
C PRO A 134 -10.28 -5.93 -9.45
N SER A 135 -10.90 -6.09 -10.62
CA SER A 135 -10.46 -7.01 -11.68
C SER A 135 -9.05 -6.74 -12.25
N TRP A 136 -8.47 -5.57 -11.99
CA TRP A 136 -7.07 -5.25 -12.32
C TRP A 136 -6.07 -5.87 -11.33
N ALA A 137 -6.51 -6.20 -10.11
CA ALA A 137 -5.77 -6.98 -9.13
C ALA A 137 -6.14 -8.48 -9.24
N ASN A 138 -6.13 -8.98 -10.48
CA ASN A 138 -6.45 -10.37 -10.77
C ASN A 138 -5.35 -11.28 -10.18
N PRO A 139 -5.70 -12.24 -9.29
CA PRO A 139 -4.72 -13.17 -8.74
C PRO A 139 -4.05 -14.04 -9.81
N ASN A 140 -4.62 -14.13 -11.01
CA ASN A 140 -4.03 -14.87 -12.13
C ASN A 140 -2.91 -14.12 -12.88
N THR A 141 -2.73 -12.81 -12.67
CA THR A 141 -1.58 -12.05 -13.21
C THR A 141 -0.47 -11.85 -12.19
N ALA A 142 -0.73 -12.15 -10.91
CA ALA A 142 0.30 -12.29 -9.89
C ALA A 142 1.02 -13.64 -10.07
N GLN A 143 1.93 -13.70 -11.04
CA GLN A 143 2.93 -14.76 -11.06
C GLN A 143 3.76 -14.60 -9.78
N HIS A 144 3.39 -15.39 -8.76
CA HIS A 144 4.15 -15.91 -7.63
C HIS A 144 3.18 -16.18 -6.46
N ARG A 145 2.34 -17.19 -6.68
CA ARG A 145 1.59 -18.06 -5.73
C ARG A 145 1.15 -17.45 -4.40
N VAL A 146 -0.17 -17.42 -4.17
CA VAL A 146 -0.72 -17.59 -2.81
C VAL A 146 -1.94 -18.53 -2.88
N MET A 147 -1.84 -19.67 -2.18
CA MET A 147 -2.93 -20.63 -1.99
C MET A 147 -3.88 -20.11 -0.93
N THR A 148 -5.17 -19.99 -1.26
CA THR A 148 -6.24 -19.77 -0.28
C THR A 148 -6.60 -21.10 0.39
N MET A 149 -6.46 -21.18 1.72
CA MET A 149 -7.08 -22.25 2.51
C MET A 149 -8.50 -21.82 2.86
N ALA A 150 -9.49 -22.44 2.19
CA ALA A 150 -10.90 -22.24 2.51
C ALA A 150 -11.26 -22.95 3.83
N GLN A 151 -11.62 -22.20 4.87
CA GLN A 151 -12.37 -22.77 5.98
C GLN A 151 -13.83 -22.94 5.58
N LYS A 152 -14.20 -24.20 5.37
CA LYS A 152 -15.59 -24.66 5.31
C LYS A 152 -16.15 -24.64 6.73
N MET A 153 -17.02 -23.69 7.04
CA MET A 153 -17.89 -23.80 8.21
C MET A 153 -19.24 -24.37 7.75
N GLY A 154 -19.44 -25.65 8.05
CA GLY A 154 -20.75 -26.28 8.21
C GLY A 154 -20.94 -26.65 9.67
#